data_AF-A0A8A0RRQ5-F1
#
_entry.id   AF-A0A8A0RRQ5-F1
#
_cell.length_a   1.000
_cell.length_b   1.000
_cell.length_c   1.000
_cell.angle_alpha   90.00
_cell.angle_beta   90.00
_cell.angle_gamma   90.00
#
_symmetry.space_group_name_H-M   'P 1'
#
loop_
_entity.id
_entity.type
_entity.pdbx_description
1 polymer ?
#
loop_
_entity_poly.entity_id
_entity_poly.type
_entity_poly.pdbx_seq_one_letter_code
_entity_poly.pdbx_strand_id
1 'polypeptide(L)'
;MLFYILRFLLGFGLLISGIKFMSAGFKGLADGKLKMYICIFSENLLVTILTGIIITAIIQSSSATTLMIITLVNAGLITFRQSAGVIMGANIGTTITAQIIIFNIIKYSPYFFLLSILCYLTGKSCLQNISKAFLGFGLLFTGLHLVENALGLFYSCRFVSSNMRFLASNPFLGIVIGFFTTAIIQSSSAATVFLIALARQGYVDLKTAIFILMGENMGTCVTALAASLWVNRNSKKVAIFHFIFNFIGAVFITLIFPLFIEFISSMSPNNIGKQIANAHTIFNVLSTMVIIPFYDIILQAIDNILPENS
;
A
#
# COMPACT_ATOMS: atom_id res chain seq x y z
N MET A 1 18.41 -22.82 12.75
CA MET A 1 17.99 -22.26 11.43
C MET A 1 16.51 -22.53 11.13
N LEU A 2 16.06 -23.79 11.09
CA LEU A 2 14.66 -24.15 10.81
C LEU A 2 13.63 -23.43 11.70
N PHE A 3 13.86 -23.38 13.01
CA PHE A 3 12.99 -22.68 13.96
C PHE A 3 12.81 -21.18 13.63
N TYR A 4 13.84 -20.50 13.12
CA TYR A 4 13.78 -19.09 12.77
C TYR A 4 13.01 -18.85 11.47
N ILE A 5 13.19 -19.74 10.48
CA ILE A 5 12.41 -19.72 9.24
C ILE A 5 10.93 -19.95 9.56
N LEU A 6 10.62 -20.91 10.44
CA LEU A 6 9.24 -21.15 10.89
C LEU A 6 8.65 -19.95 11.63
N ARG A 7 9.40 -19.32 12.54
CA ARG A 7 8.97 -18.09 13.23
C ARG A 7 8.72 -16.94 12.27
N PHE A 8 9.58 -16.77 11.27
CA PHE A 8 9.42 -15.76 10.23
C PHE A 8 8.16 -16.01 9.41
N LEU A 9 7.98 -17.23 8.89
CA LEU A 9 6.81 -17.60 8.09
C LEU A 9 5.51 -17.48 8.89
N LEU A 10 5.52 -17.90 10.16
CA LEU A 10 4.38 -17.74 11.07
C LEU A 10 4.08 -16.25 11.30
N GLY A 11 5.10 -15.45 11.62
CA GLY A 11 4.95 -14.01 11.83
C GLY A 11 4.38 -13.32 10.60
N PHE A 12 4.91 -13.64 9.42
CA PHE A 12 4.47 -13.10 8.15
C PHE A 12 3.03 -13.53 7.81
N GLY A 13 2.68 -14.80 8.06
CA GLY A 13 1.32 -15.31 7.90
C GLY A 13 0.31 -14.63 8.83
N LEU A 14 0.68 -14.39 10.10
CA LEU A 14 -0.13 -13.63 11.05
C LEU A 14 -0.27 -12.16 10.64
N LEU A 15 0.79 -11.55 10.12
CA LEU A 15 0.78 -10.17 9.62
C LEU A 15 -0.22 -10.01 8.47
N ILE A 16 -0.12 -10.86 7.44
CA ILE A 16 -1.06 -10.84 6.30
C ILE A 16 -2.49 -11.12 6.76
N SER A 17 -2.67 -12.11 7.64
CA SER A 17 -4.00 -12.43 8.20
C SER A 17 -4.57 -11.25 8.98
N GLY A 18 -3.75 -10.56 9.76
CA GLY A 18 -4.12 -9.36 10.50
C GLY A 18 -4.62 -8.25 9.58
N ILE A 19 -3.88 -7.95 8.52
CA ILE A 19 -4.32 -6.97 7.49
C ILE A 19 -5.66 -7.39 6.87
N LYS A 20 -5.85 -8.69 6.56
CA LYS A 20 -7.12 -9.19 5.98
C LYS A 20 -8.30 -9.05 6.95
N PHE A 21 -8.14 -9.45 8.21
CA PHE A 21 -9.21 -9.32 9.23
C PHE A 21 -9.53 -7.86 9.53
N MET A 22 -8.50 -7.00 9.62
CA MET A 22 -8.66 -5.56 9.78
C MET A 22 -9.48 -4.95 8.63
N SER A 23 -9.09 -5.27 7.39
CA SER A 23 -9.80 -4.85 6.17
C SER A 23 -11.26 -5.34 6.17
N ALA A 24 -11.50 -6.60 6.54
CA ALA A 24 -12.84 -7.17 6.63
C ALA A 24 -13.70 -6.49 7.71
N GLY A 25 -13.11 -6.15 8.85
CA GLY A 25 -13.79 -5.43 9.93
C GLY A 25 -14.20 -4.02 9.51
N PHE A 26 -13.28 -3.24 8.94
CA PHE A 26 -13.58 -1.90 8.44
C PHE A 26 -14.57 -1.92 7.28
N LYS A 27 -14.43 -2.87 6.34
CA LYS A 27 -15.39 -3.05 5.25
C LYS A 27 -16.79 -3.37 5.79
N GLY A 28 -16.92 -4.31 6.73
CA GLY A 28 -18.21 -4.66 7.33
C GLY A 28 -18.84 -3.52 8.15
N LEU A 29 -18.04 -2.62 8.72
CA LEU A 29 -18.54 -1.39 9.36
C LEU A 29 -19.04 -0.36 8.35
N ALA A 30 -18.54 -0.41 7.12
CA ALA A 30 -18.95 0.45 6.02
C ALA A 30 -20.03 -0.19 5.12
N ASP A 31 -20.39 -1.46 5.34
CA ASP A 31 -21.46 -2.14 4.60
C ASP A 31 -22.79 -1.39 4.76
N GLY A 32 -23.50 -1.21 3.65
CA GLY A 32 -24.68 -0.34 3.55
C GLY A 32 -24.37 1.12 3.19
N LYS A 33 -23.22 1.68 3.61
CA LYS A 33 -22.73 3.01 3.20
C LYS A 33 -21.84 2.96 1.96
N LEU A 34 -21.15 1.85 1.71
CA LEU A 34 -20.37 1.61 0.49
C LEU A 34 -21.20 1.75 -0.79
N LYS A 35 -22.48 1.36 -0.77
CA LYS A 35 -23.41 1.62 -1.90
C LYS A 35 -23.60 3.12 -2.18
N MET A 36 -23.45 3.98 -1.17
CA MET A 36 -23.52 5.44 -1.32
C MET A 36 -22.20 6.04 -1.81
N TYR A 37 -21.05 5.47 -1.41
CA TYR A 37 -19.72 5.91 -1.88
C TYR A 37 -19.38 5.42 -3.30
N ILE A 38 -20.03 4.34 -3.77
CA ILE A 38 -19.99 3.90 -5.17
C ILE A 38 -20.69 4.91 -6.09
N CYS A 39 -21.52 5.84 -5.57
CA CYS A 39 -22.32 6.78 -6.39
C CYS A 39 -21.74 8.19 -6.55
N ILE A 40 -20.52 8.50 -6.11
CA ILE A 40 -19.93 9.83 -6.38
C ILE A 40 -19.16 9.78 -7.70
N PHE A 41 -19.89 9.54 -8.79
CA PHE A 41 -19.39 9.74 -10.16
C PHE A 41 -19.39 11.23 -10.44
N SER A 42 -18.35 11.90 -9.95
CA SER A 42 -18.12 13.31 -10.25
C SER A 42 -17.22 13.42 -11.46
N GLU A 43 -17.50 14.40 -12.32
CA GLU A 43 -16.57 14.83 -13.36
C GLU A 43 -15.41 15.66 -12.78
N ASN A 44 -15.53 16.13 -11.54
CA ASN A 44 -14.49 16.90 -10.87
C ASN A 44 -13.34 15.98 -10.40
N LEU A 45 -12.14 16.23 -10.92
CA LEU A 45 -10.93 15.46 -10.62
C LEU A 45 -10.64 15.38 -9.10
N LEU A 46 -10.73 16.48 -8.37
CA LEU A 46 -10.46 16.49 -6.93
C LEU A 46 -11.45 15.63 -6.16
N VAL A 47 -12.72 15.63 -6.56
CA VAL A 47 -13.74 14.78 -5.96
C VAL A 47 -13.42 13.30 -6.23
N THR A 48 -13.00 12.94 -7.44
CA THR A 48 -12.61 11.55 -7.74
C THR A 48 -11.37 11.10 -6.96
N ILE A 49 -10.38 11.97 -6.76
CA ILE A 49 -9.21 11.70 -5.91
C ILE A 49 -9.64 11.48 -4.45
N LEU A 50 -10.47 12.36 -3.89
CA LEU A 50 -10.97 12.21 -2.53
C LEU A 50 -11.78 10.92 -2.35
N THR A 51 -12.60 10.56 -3.34
CA THR A 51 -13.33 9.28 -3.36
C THR A 51 -12.35 8.10 -3.31
N GLY A 52 -11.28 8.12 -4.10
CA GLY A 52 -10.24 7.07 -4.06
C GLY A 52 -9.52 6.95 -2.72
N ILE A 53 -9.20 8.08 -2.10
CA ILE A 53 -8.61 8.13 -0.75
C ILE A 53 -9.55 7.45 0.25
N ILE A 54 -10.82 7.86 0.29
CA ILE A 54 -11.80 7.36 1.25
C ILE A 54 -12.09 5.87 1.04
N ILE A 55 -12.33 5.45 -0.20
CA ILE A 55 -12.63 4.05 -0.53
C ILE A 55 -11.45 3.17 -0.11
N THR A 56 -10.22 3.56 -0.46
CA THR A 56 -9.05 2.73 -0.14
C THR A 56 -8.68 2.79 1.33
N ALA A 57 -8.92 3.92 2.01
CA ALA A 57 -8.78 4.02 3.47
C ALA A 57 -9.72 3.05 4.19
N ILE A 58 -10.95 2.86 3.69
CA ILE A 58 -11.93 1.96 4.30
C ILE A 58 -11.61 0.49 3.94
N ILE A 59 -11.34 0.23 2.67
CA ILE A 59 -11.05 -1.13 2.16
C ILE A 59 -9.66 -1.62 2.62
N GLN A 60 -8.73 -0.70 2.89
CA GLN A 60 -7.33 -0.95 3.25
C GLN A 60 -6.56 -1.74 2.18
N SER A 61 -6.99 -1.69 0.91
CA SER A 61 -6.34 -2.38 -0.20
C SER A 61 -6.54 -1.62 -1.51
N SER A 62 -5.49 -0.94 -1.99
CA SER A 62 -5.48 -0.29 -3.31
C SER A 62 -5.66 -1.28 -4.44
N SER A 63 -5.11 -2.50 -4.34
CA SER A 63 -5.34 -3.54 -5.35
C SER A 63 -6.82 -3.90 -5.43
N ALA A 64 -7.50 -4.09 -4.30
CA ALA A 64 -8.94 -4.37 -4.29
C ALA A 64 -9.76 -3.18 -4.82
N THR A 65 -9.42 -1.94 -4.43
CA THR A 65 -10.04 -0.74 -4.99
C THR A 65 -9.82 -0.66 -6.51
N THR A 66 -8.60 -0.90 -6.98
CA THR A 66 -8.26 -0.85 -8.41
C THR A 66 -9.01 -1.90 -9.20
N LEU A 67 -9.08 -3.14 -8.70
CA LEU A 67 -9.86 -4.21 -9.33
C LEU A 67 -11.34 -3.84 -9.41
N MET A 68 -11.91 -3.29 -8.35
CA MET A 68 -13.28 -2.79 -8.36
C MET A 68 -13.47 -1.71 -9.44
N ILE A 69 -12.56 -0.75 -9.54
CA ILE A 69 -12.61 0.31 -10.55
C ILE A 69 -12.49 -0.26 -11.96
N ILE A 70 -11.58 -1.21 -12.19
CA ILE A 70 -11.47 -1.94 -13.46
C ILE A 70 -12.77 -2.64 -13.81
N THR A 71 -13.44 -3.29 -12.85
CA THR A 71 -14.73 -3.96 -13.08
C THR A 71 -15.86 -2.98 -13.40
N LEU A 72 -15.87 -1.81 -12.75
CA LEU A 72 -16.88 -0.77 -13.00
C LEU A 72 -16.68 -0.11 -14.37
N VAL A 73 -15.43 0.15 -14.78
CA VAL A 73 -15.11 0.59 -16.15
C VAL A 73 -15.48 -0.49 -17.16
N ASN A 74 -15.23 -1.77 -16.84
CA ASN A 74 -15.57 -2.86 -17.75
C ASN A 74 -17.09 -2.95 -18.00
N ALA A 75 -17.88 -2.70 -16.96
CA ALA A 75 -19.34 -2.67 -17.00
C ALA A 75 -19.92 -1.36 -17.58
N GLY A 76 -19.08 -0.38 -17.96
CA GLY A 76 -19.53 0.92 -18.47
C GLY A 76 -20.18 1.83 -17.41
N LEU A 77 -20.04 1.50 -16.12
CA LEU A 77 -20.62 2.27 -15.02
C LEU A 77 -19.82 3.54 -14.69
N ILE A 78 -18.53 3.55 -15.04
CA ILE A 78 -17.65 4.72 -14.92
C ILE A 78 -16.75 4.85 -16.14
N THR A 79 -16.37 6.09 -16.42
CA THR A 79 -15.44 6.39 -17.51
C THR A 79 -14.00 6.13 -17.11
N PHE A 80 -13.14 5.91 -18.10
CA PHE A 80 -11.68 5.87 -17.90
C PHE A 80 -11.18 7.14 -17.20
N ARG A 81 -11.66 8.33 -17.60
CA ARG A 81 -11.32 9.60 -16.94
C ARG A 81 -11.66 9.55 -15.45
N GLN A 82 -12.90 9.22 -15.06
CA GLN A 82 -13.27 9.17 -13.64
C GLN A 82 -12.41 8.17 -12.86
N SER A 83 -12.13 7.01 -13.47
CA SER A 83 -11.31 5.97 -12.85
C SER A 83 -9.88 6.44 -12.53
N ALA A 84 -9.27 7.24 -13.40
CA ALA A 84 -7.90 7.71 -13.24
C ALA A 84 -7.73 8.55 -11.96
N GLY A 85 -8.63 9.49 -11.70
CA GLY A 85 -8.62 10.25 -10.45
C GLY A 85 -8.83 9.38 -9.20
N VAL A 86 -9.72 8.39 -9.27
CA VAL A 86 -9.91 7.43 -8.15
C VAL A 86 -8.64 6.61 -7.90
N ILE A 87 -7.90 6.20 -8.93
CA ILE A 87 -6.63 5.49 -8.80
C ILE A 87 -5.56 6.36 -8.13
N MET A 88 -5.45 7.64 -8.49
CA MET A 88 -4.54 8.58 -7.84
C MET A 88 -4.85 8.67 -6.33
N GLY A 89 -6.13 8.80 -5.99
CA GLY A 89 -6.58 8.81 -4.60
C GLY A 89 -6.35 7.50 -3.85
N ALA A 90 -6.54 6.36 -4.51
CA ALA A 90 -6.36 5.04 -3.91
C ALA A 90 -4.92 4.79 -3.44
N ASN A 91 -3.94 5.29 -4.20
CA ASN A 91 -2.54 5.22 -3.83
C ASN A 91 -2.23 6.02 -2.56
N ILE A 92 -2.82 7.21 -2.39
CA ILE A 92 -2.74 7.97 -1.14
C ILE A 92 -3.47 7.22 0.00
N GLY A 93 -4.68 6.71 -0.23
CA GLY A 93 -5.46 6.04 0.81
C GLY A 93 -4.78 4.80 1.41
N THR A 94 -3.95 4.11 0.63
CA THR A 94 -3.21 2.91 1.09
C THR A 94 -2.20 3.22 2.18
N THR A 95 -1.67 4.45 2.23
CA THR A 95 -0.60 4.80 3.18
C THR A 95 -1.08 4.87 4.63
N ILE A 96 -2.41 4.92 4.84
CA ILE A 96 -3.04 4.89 6.17
C ILE A 96 -2.64 3.65 6.94
N THR A 97 -2.47 2.49 6.29
CA THR A 97 -2.06 1.26 7.00
C THR A 97 -0.69 1.41 7.66
N ALA A 98 0.29 1.97 6.94
CA ALA A 98 1.64 2.19 7.47
C ALA A 98 1.62 3.22 8.62
N GLN A 99 0.80 4.27 8.48
CA GLN A 99 0.61 5.30 9.51
C GLN A 99 0.01 4.73 10.80
N ILE A 100 -0.92 3.78 10.70
CA ILE A 100 -1.49 3.08 11.85
C ILE A 100 -0.43 2.25 12.61
N ILE A 101 0.57 1.71 11.92
CA ILE A 101 1.54 0.75 12.48
C ILE A 101 2.69 1.44 13.22
N ILE A 102 3.01 2.68 12.87
CA ILE A 102 4.11 3.45 13.48
C ILE A 102 3.82 3.94 14.90
N PHE A 103 2.58 3.83 15.40
CA PHE A 103 2.22 4.21 16.77
C PHE A 103 2.83 3.30 17.86
N ASN A 104 3.71 2.36 17.48
CA ASN A 104 4.41 1.42 18.36
C ASN A 104 3.45 0.75 19.38
N ILE A 105 2.32 0.31 18.85
CA ILE A 105 1.23 -0.26 19.63
C ILE A 105 1.42 -1.77 19.85
N ILE A 106 2.58 -2.33 19.45
CA ILE A 106 2.89 -3.76 19.53
C ILE A 106 2.67 -4.29 20.95
N LYS A 107 3.12 -3.54 21.96
CA LYS A 107 2.94 -3.90 23.38
C LYS A 107 1.47 -4.00 23.82
N TYR A 108 0.54 -3.38 23.08
CA TYR A 108 -0.88 -3.44 23.38
C TYR A 108 -1.64 -4.50 22.56
N SER A 109 -0.93 -5.31 21.77
CA SER A 109 -1.53 -6.42 21.01
C SER A 109 -2.49 -7.30 21.85
N PRO A 110 -2.16 -7.67 23.11
CA PRO A 110 -3.09 -8.44 23.95
C PRO A 110 -4.45 -7.75 24.21
N TYR A 111 -4.47 -6.41 24.33
CA TYR A 111 -5.71 -5.67 24.53
C TYR A 111 -6.61 -5.71 23.29
N PHE A 112 -6.02 -5.72 22.09
CA PHE A 112 -6.81 -5.88 20.86
C PHE A 112 -7.46 -7.27 20.79
N PHE A 113 -6.77 -8.34 21.20
CA PHE A 113 -7.41 -9.66 21.31
C PHE A 113 -8.53 -9.69 22.35
N LEU A 114 -8.33 -9.07 23.52
CA LEU A 114 -9.37 -8.98 24.54
C LEU A 114 -10.61 -8.25 24.02
N LEU A 115 -10.43 -7.06 23.41
CA LEU A 115 -11.52 -6.30 22.80
C LEU A 115 -12.22 -7.08 21.69
N SER A 116 -11.46 -7.80 20.86
CA SER A 116 -12.01 -8.67 19.83
C SER A 116 -12.95 -9.73 20.41
N ILE A 117 -12.53 -10.41 21.49
CA ILE A 117 -13.33 -11.44 22.15
C ILE A 117 -14.59 -10.82 22.77
N LEU A 118 -14.45 -9.71 23.51
CA LEU A 118 -15.58 -9.03 24.14
C LEU A 118 -16.63 -8.59 23.11
N CYS A 119 -16.21 -8.00 21.99
CA CYS A 119 -17.12 -7.61 20.92
C CYS A 119 -17.75 -8.82 20.23
N TYR A 120 -16.99 -9.90 20.01
CA TYR A 120 -17.48 -11.13 19.38
C TYR A 120 -18.62 -11.79 20.17
N LEU A 121 -18.44 -11.89 21.50
CA LEU A 121 -19.39 -12.55 22.40
C LEU A 121 -20.76 -11.86 22.46
N THR A 122 -20.87 -10.60 22.04
CA THR A 122 -22.15 -9.88 22.04
C THR A 122 -23.15 -10.38 20.98
N GLY A 123 -22.66 -11.08 19.94
CA GLY A 123 -23.50 -11.57 18.83
C GLY A 123 -24.08 -10.51 17.89
N LYS A 124 -23.90 -9.21 18.18
CA LYS A 124 -24.44 -8.12 17.35
C LYS A 124 -23.59 -7.93 16.10
N SER A 125 -24.22 -7.84 14.92
CA SER A 125 -23.54 -7.72 13.62
C SER A 125 -22.50 -6.59 13.55
N CYS A 126 -22.84 -5.39 14.04
CA CYS A 126 -21.92 -4.26 14.12
C CYS A 126 -20.68 -4.58 14.99
N LEU A 127 -20.90 -5.14 16.18
CA LEU A 127 -19.82 -5.51 17.10
C LEU A 127 -18.99 -6.68 16.59
N GLN A 128 -19.56 -7.59 15.79
CA GLN A 128 -18.79 -8.63 15.11
C GLN A 128 -17.82 -8.05 14.06
N ASN A 129 -18.19 -6.97 13.38
CA ASN A 129 -17.27 -6.28 12.45
C ASN A 129 -16.18 -5.51 13.20
N ILE A 130 -16.51 -4.90 14.34
CA ILE A 130 -15.53 -4.29 15.26
C ILE A 130 -14.57 -5.37 15.81
N SER A 131 -15.10 -6.54 16.16
CA SER A 131 -14.31 -7.70 16.60
C SER A 131 -13.29 -8.12 15.54
N LYS A 132 -13.69 -8.27 14.27
CA LYS A 132 -12.77 -8.56 13.16
C LYS A 132 -11.67 -7.50 13.03
N ALA A 133 -12.02 -6.21 13.19
CA ALA A 133 -11.04 -5.13 13.14
C ALA A 133 -9.98 -5.28 14.25
N PHE A 134 -10.42 -5.48 15.50
CA PHE A 134 -9.52 -5.68 16.63
C PHE A 134 -8.72 -6.99 16.55
N LEU A 135 -9.32 -8.08 16.08
CA LEU A 135 -8.59 -9.32 15.78
C LEU A 135 -7.48 -9.06 14.78
N GLY A 136 -7.80 -8.30 13.72
CA GLY A 136 -6.86 -7.88 12.70
C GLY A 136 -5.67 -7.14 13.28
N PHE A 137 -5.92 -6.16 14.16
CA PHE A 137 -4.87 -5.44 14.89
C PHE A 137 -3.99 -6.35 15.73
N GLY A 138 -4.57 -7.24 16.54
CA GLY A 138 -3.83 -8.18 17.37
C GLY A 138 -2.93 -9.10 16.55
N LEU A 139 -3.47 -9.71 15.49
CA LEU A 139 -2.72 -10.58 14.59
C LEU A 139 -1.62 -9.82 13.85
N LEU A 140 -1.92 -8.61 13.36
CA LEU A 140 -0.97 -7.77 12.62
C LEU A 140 0.25 -7.43 13.48
N PHE A 141 0.03 -6.88 14.67
CA PHE A 141 1.12 -6.46 15.56
C PHE A 141 1.90 -7.66 16.11
N THR A 142 1.23 -8.77 16.41
CA THR A 142 1.90 -10.02 16.82
C THR A 142 2.75 -10.59 15.70
N GLY A 143 2.22 -10.60 14.47
CA GLY A 143 2.96 -11.02 13.29
C GLY A 143 4.18 -10.16 13.03
N LEU A 144 4.03 -8.83 13.10
CA LEU A 144 5.13 -7.87 12.97
C LEU A 144 6.22 -8.13 14.01
N HIS A 145 5.85 -8.34 15.28
CA HIS A 145 6.80 -8.66 16.34
C HIS A 145 7.58 -9.96 16.08
N LEU A 146 6.91 -11.01 15.61
CA LEU A 146 7.57 -12.28 15.26
C LEU A 146 8.52 -12.13 14.07
N VAL A 147 8.14 -11.36 13.04
CA VAL A 147 9.01 -11.03 11.90
C VAL A 147 10.23 -10.25 12.37
N GLU A 148 10.05 -9.18 13.15
CA GLU A 148 11.13 -8.36 13.70
C GLU A 148 12.11 -9.21 14.55
N ASN A 149 11.59 -10.06 15.45
CA ASN A 149 12.43 -10.94 16.27
C ASN A 149 13.17 -12.01 15.45
N ALA A 150 12.53 -12.58 14.43
CA ALA A 150 13.18 -13.55 13.56
C ALA A 150 14.33 -12.88 12.80
N LEU A 151 14.10 -11.67 12.26
CA LEU A 151 15.10 -10.86 11.57
C LEU A 151 16.25 -10.44 12.48
N GLY A 152 16.01 -9.95 13.69
CA GLY A 152 17.08 -9.50 14.59
C GLY A 152 18.13 -10.58 14.90
N LEU A 153 17.73 -11.84 14.88
CA LEU A 153 18.63 -12.98 15.13
C LEU A 153 19.54 -13.31 13.94
N PHE A 154 19.11 -13.01 12.71
CA PHE A 154 19.92 -13.17 11.49
C PHE A 154 20.98 -12.06 11.30
N TYR A 155 20.87 -10.94 12.02
CA TYR A 155 21.77 -9.78 11.85
C TYR A 155 23.20 -10.07 12.33
N SER A 156 23.37 -11.13 13.13
CA SER A 156 24.68 -11.64 13.57
C SER A 156 25.51 -12.28 12.44
N CYS A 157 24.96 -12.50 11.24
CA CYS A 157 25.68 -13.05 10.09
C CYS A 157 26.36 -11.96 9.24
N ARG A 158 27.69 -12.04 9.10
CA ARG A 158 28.57 -11.14 8.30
C ARG A 158 28.17 -11.01 6.81
N PHE A 159 27.40 -11.97 6.30
CA PHE A 159 26.84 -11.96 4.93
C PHE A 159 25.79 -10.85 4.72
N VAL A 160 25.06 -10.47 5.77
CA VAL A 160 24.02 -9.43 5.69
C VAL A 160 24.66 -8.05 5.53
N SER A 161 25.67 -7.72 6.32
CA SER A 161 26.25 -6.37 6.36
C SER A 161 27.05 -5.96 5.11
N SER A 162 27.57 -6.91 4.33
CA SER A 162 28.28 -6.65 3.07
C SER A 162 27.31 -6.44 1.90
N ASN A 163 26.26 -7.25 1.81
CA ASN A 163 25.23 -7.13 0.77
C ASN A 163 24.30 -5.92 0.97
N MET A 164 24.04 -5.48 2.21
CA MET A 164 23.25 -4.26 2.43
C MET A 164 23.96 -3.00 1.90
N ARG A 165 25.30 -2.92 1.96
CA ARG A 165 26.05 -1.79 1.38
C ARG A 165 25.95 -1.75 -0.14
N PHE A 166 25.93 -2.92 -0.78
CA PHE A 166 25.73 -3.04 -2.22
C PHE A 166 24.33 -2.60 -2.65
N LEU A 167 23.29 -2.99 -1.89
CA LEU A 167 21.93 -2.48 -2.10
C LEU A 167 21.85 -0.96 -1.93
N ALA A 168 22.44 -0.41 -0.86
CA ALA A 168 22.38 1.02 -0.55
C ALA A 168 23.14 1.91 -1.56
N SER A 169 24.07 1.33 -2.30
CA SER A 169 24.83 2.03 -3.35
C SER A 169 24.12 2.03 -4.70
N ASN A 170 23.07 1.22 -4.92
CA ASN A 170 22.38 1.12 -6.19
C ASN A 170 20.86 1.39 -6.08
N PRO A 171 20.42 2.65 -6.33
CA PRO A 171 19.00 3.03 -6.31
C PRO A 171 18.08 2.16 -7.17
N PHE A 172 18.56 1.77 -8.36
CA PHE A 172 17.78 0.96 -9.30
C PHE A 172 17.49 -0.43 -8.73
N LEU A 173 18.48 -1.04 -8.06
CA LEU A 173 18.30 -2.34 -7.42
C LEU A 173 17.25 -2.29 -6.31
N GLY A 174 17.21 -1.21 -5.52
CA GLY A 174 16.17 -0.98 -4.52
C GLY A 174 14.76 -0.98 -5.13
N ILE A 175 14.56 -0.22 -6.21
CA ILE A 175 13.29 -0.16 -6.95
C ILE A 175 12.88 -1.55 -7.47
N VAL A 176 13.81 -2.29 -8.08
CA VAL A 176 13.54 -3.64 -8.59
C VAL A 176 13.12 -4.60 -7.47
N ILE A 177 13.82 -4.57 -6.32
CA ILE A 177 13.48 -5.40 -5.17
C ILE A 177 12.10 -5.06 -4.63
N GLY A 178 11.77 -3.78 -4.48
CA GLY A 178 10.44 -3.35 -4.05
C GLY A 178 9.33 -3.78 -5.02
N PHE A 179 9.58 -3.61 -6.32
CA PHE A 179 8.64 -4.02 -7.38
C PHE A 179 8.28 -5.50 -7.25
N PHE A 180 9.27 -6.38 -7.19
CA PHE A 180 9.03 -7.82 -7.08
C PHE A 180 8.47 -8.21 -5.71
N THR A 181 8.89 -7.55 -4.63
CA THR A 181 8.36 -7.79 -3.28
C THR A 181 6.85 -7.58 -3.26
N THR A 182 6.37 -6.43 -3.73
CA THR A 182 4.92 -6.17 -3.78
C THR A 182 4.22 -7.01 -4.83
N ALA A 183 4.82 -7.26 -6.00
CA ALA A 183 4.21 -8.09 -7.04
C ALA A 183 3.96 -9.54 -6.56
N ILE A 184 4.87 -10.10 -5.76
CA ILE A 184 4.75 -11.45 -5.20
C ILE A 184 3.78 -11.47 -4.03
N ILE A 185 3.90 -10.53 -3.10
CA ILE A 185 3.03 -10.45 -1.91
C ILE A 185 1.59 -10.05 -2.30
N GLN A 186 1.44 -9.32 -3.41
CA GLN A 186 0.19 -8.74 -3.92
C GLN A 186 -0.54 -7.83 -2.92
N SER A 187 0.17 -7.31 -1.91
CA SER A 187 -0.34 -6.37 -0.93
C SER A 187 0.71 -5.30 -0.64
N SER A 188 0.42 -4.06 -1.10
CA SER A 188 1.28 -2.89 -0.86
C SER A 188 1.47 -2.66 0.65
N SER A 189 0.39 -2.68 1.44
CA SER A 189 0.49 -2.51 2.89
C SER A 189 1.33 -3.60 3.55
N ALA A 190 1.21 -4.87 3.16
CA ALA A 190 2.04 -5.93 3.73
C ALA A 190 3.52 -5.77 3.35
N ALA A 191 3.82 -5.38 2.10
CA ALA A 191 5.17 -5.11 1.63
C ALA A 191 5.81 -3.95 2.41
N THR A 192 5.13 -2.81 2.51
CA THR A 192 5.66 -1.65 3.24
C THR A 192 5.84 -1.92 4.74
N VAL A 193 4.97 -2.72 5.36
CA VAL A 193 5.13 -3.11 6.77
C VAL A 193 6.31 -4.05 6.95
N PHE A 194 6.53 -4.95 6.00
CA PHE A 194 7.71 -5.79 5.96
C PHE A 194 9.00 -4.97 5.78
N LEU A 195 8.98 -3.96 4.90
CA LEU A 195 10.06 -3.00 4.75
C LEU A 195 10.36 -2.23 6.05
N ILE A 196 9.33 -1.78 6.76
CA ILE A 196 9.49 -1.14 8.09
C ILE A 196 10.16 -2.10 9.07
N ALA A 197 9.77 -3.38 9.08
CA ALA A 197 10.39 -4.38 9.95
C ALA A 197 11.88 -4.57 9.63
N LEU A 198 12.25 -4.68 8.34
CA LEU A 198 13.63 -4.76 7.89
C LEU A 198 14.45 -3.55 8.34
N ALA A 199 13.91 -2.35 8.16
CA ALA A 199 14.58 -1.10 8.50
C ALA A 199 14.79 -0.94 10.02
N ARG A 200 13.78 -1.30 10.83
CA ARG A 200 13.90 -1.29 12.31
C ARG A 200 14.95 -2.26 12.84
N GLN A 201 15.16 -3.37 12.13
CA GLN A 201 16.18 -4.36 12.47
C GLN A 201 17.56 -4.03 11.86
N GLY A 202 17.72 -2.85 11.24
CA GLY A 202 18.99 -2.37 10.70
C GLY A 202 19.41 -3.00 9.36
N TYR A 203 18.53 -3.77 8.72
CA TYR A 203 18.81 -4.36 7.40
C TYR A 203 18.79 -3.31 6.29
N VAL A 204 17.95 -2.29 6.41
CA VAL A 204 17.73 -1.32 5.35
C VAL A 204 17.82 0.08 5.95
N ASP A 205 18.70 0.92 5.40
CA ASP A 205 18.77 2.33 5.78
C ASP A 205 17.63 3.13 5.11
N LEU A 206 17.40 4.38 5.54
CA LEU A 206 16.31 5.20 5.02
C LEU A 206 16.42 5.39 3.50
N LYS A 207 17.63 5.61 2.99
CA LYS A 207 17.89 5.80 1.55
C LYS A 207 17.41 4.60 0.75
N THR A 208 17.85 3.41 1.12
CA THR A 208 17.46 2.17 0.45
C THR A 208 15.97 1.90 0.61
N ALA A 209 15.41 2.17 1.79
CA ALA A 209 13.99 1.97 2.05
C ALA A 209 13.11 2.85 1.14
N ILE A 210 13.47 4.11 0.91
CA ILE A 210 12.73 4.98 0.00
C ILE A 210 12.74 4.42 -1.44
N PHE A 211 13.88 3.92 -1.94
CA PHE A 211 13.92 3.31 -3.28
C PHE A 211 13.13 2.00 -3.38
N ILE A 212 13.19 1.14 -2.35
CA ILE A 212 12.32 -0.05 -2.28
C ILE A 212 10.86 0.38 -2.30
N LEU A 213 10.49 1.38 -1.51
CA LEU A 213 9.12 1.88 -1.45
C LEU A 213 8.60 2.41 -2.80
N MET A 214 9.44 3.08 -3.59
CA MET A 214 9.08 3.47 -4.96
C MET A 214 8.75 2.24 -5.82
N GLY A 215 9.60 1.22 -5.72
CA GLY A 215 9.37 -0.08 -6.35
C GLY A 215 8.07 -0.74 -5.89
N GLU A 216 7.79 -0.74 -4.59
CA GLU A 216 6.57 -1.32 -4.01
C GLU A 216 5.29 -0.69 -4.60
N ASN A 217 5.28 0.63 -4.80
CA ASN A 217 4.15 1.32 -5.43
C ASN A 217 3.98 0.88 -6.89
N MET A 218 5.06 0.73 -7.66
CA MET A 218 5.01 0.21 -9.03
C MET A 218 4.59 -1.27 -9.09
N GLY A 219 5.04 -2.11 -8.15
CA GLY A 219 4.71 -3.53 -8.07
C GLY A 219 3.22 -3.80 -7.85
N THR A 220 2.52 -2.87 -7.18
CA THR A 220 1.06 -2.94 -6.97
C THR A 220 0.29 -3.01 -8.30
N CYS A 221 0.81 -2.35 -9.34
CA CYS A 221 0.20 -2.30 -10.67
C CYS A 221 0.13 -3.66 -11.37
N VAL A 222 0.95 -4.65 -10.97
CA VAL A 222 0.95 -6.00 -11.58
C VAL A 222 -0.43 -6.65 -11.46
N THR A 223 -1.10 -6.48 -10.33
CA THR A 223 -2.46 -7.03 -10.12
C THR A 223 -3.48 -6.41 -11.07
N ALA A 224 -3.41 -5.09 -11.26
CA ALA A 224 -4.28 -4.34 -12.16
C ALA A 224 -4.02 -4.70 -13.62
N LEU A 225 -2.75 -4.76 -14.03
CA LEU A 225 -2.33 -5.16 -15.37
C LEU A 225 -2.84 -6.57 -15.70
N ALA A 226 -2.60 -7.54 -14.82
CA ALA A 226 -3.06 -8.91 -15.00
C ALA A 226 -4.60 -9.00 -15.11
N ALA A 227 -5.32 -8.30 -14.24
CA ALA A 227 -6.78 -8.28 -14.27
C ALA A 227 -7.35 -7.61 -15.54
N SER A 228 -6.61 -6.66 -16.11
CA SER A 228 -7.05 -5.93 -17.30
C SER A 228 -6.86 -6.69 -18.63
N LEU A 229 -6.09 -7.79 -18.65
CA LEU A 229 -5.73 -8.50 -19.89
C LEU A 229 -6.95 -8.99 -20.70
N TRP A 230 -7.99 -9.43 -19.99
CA TRP A 230 -9.15 -10.14 -20.55
C TRP A 230 -10.44 -9.32 -20.57
N VAL A 231 -10.34 -8.01 -20.35
CA VAL A 231 -11.48 -7.08 -20.29
C VAL A 231 -11.38 -6.02 -21.39
N ASN A 232 -12.37 -5.12 -21.45
CA ASN A 232 -12.47 -4.12 -22.50
C ASN A 232 -11.28 -3.13 -22.51
N ARG A 233 -11.15 -2.36 -23.60
CA ARG A 233 -10.02 -1.44 -23.79
C ARG A 233 -9.93 -0.38 -22.69
N ASN A 234 -11.07 0.16 -22.24
CA ASN A 234 -11.07 1.18 -21.18
C ASN A 234 -10.53 0.64 -19.86
N SER A 235 -10.83 -0.61 -19.51
CA SER A 235 -10.24 -1.28 -18.36
C SER A 235 -8.71 -1.46 -18.48
N LYS A 236 -8.18 -1.70 -19.69
CA LYS A 236 -6.73 -1.72 -19.96
C LYS A 236 -6.10 -0.34 -19.77
N LYS A 237 -6.78 0.72 -20.24
CA LYS A 237 -6.33 2.11 -20.02
C LYS A 237 -6.20 2.44 -18.53
N VAL A 238 -7.11 1.97 -17.68
CA VAL A 238 -7.00 2.15 -16.20
C VAL A 238 -5.70 1.54 -15.66
N ALA A 239 -5.39 0.30 -16.04
CA ALA A 239 -4.20 -0.39 -15.54
C ALA A 239 -2.90 0.27 -16.05
N ILE A 240 -2.89 0.74 -17.30
CA ILE A 240 -1.78 1.49 -17.88
C ILE A 240 -1.60 2.84 -17.19
N PHE A 241 -2.69 3.59 -16.97
CA PHE A 241 -2.66 4.84 -16.22
C PHE A 241 -2.07 4.62 -14.83
N HIS A 242 -2.51 3.57 -14.12
CA HIS A 242 -1.99 3.23 -12.80
C HIS A 242 -0.47 2.98 -12.81
N PHE A 243 0.03 2.26 -13.82
CA PHE A 243 1.47 2.04 -13.98
C PHE A 243 2.23 3.33 -14.28
N ILE A 244 1.74 4.14 -15.24
CA ILE A 244 2.34 5.43 -15.64
C ILE A 244 2.37 6.40 -14.45
N PHE A 245 1.29 6.49 -13.68
CA PHE A 245 1.19 7.31 -12.48
C PHE A 245 2.32 7.00 -11.49
N ASN A 246 2.51 5.73 -11.13
CA ASN A 246 3.54 5.32 -10.19
C ASN A 246 4.95 5.48 -10.75
N PHE A 247 5.13 5.24 -12.06
CA PHE A 247 6.41 5.42 -12.73
C PHE A 247 6.84 6.90 -12.75
N ILE A 248 5.95 7.82 -13.14
CA ILE A 248 6.22 9.26 -13.13
C ILE A 248 6.52 9.74 -11.70
N GLY A 249 5.76 9.25 -10.71
CA GLY A 249 6.03 9.52 -9.30
C GLY A 249 7.44 9.10 -8.86
N ALA A 250 7.86 7.88 -9.22
CA ALA A 250 9.20 7.37 -8.93
C ALA A 250 10.31 8.21 -9.60
N VAL A 251 10.13 8.57 -10.88
CA VAL A 251 11.07 9.45 -11.61
C VAL A 251 11.15 10.82 -10.94
N PHE A 252 10.02 11.44 -10.62
CA PHE A 252 9.97 12.75 -9.99
C PHE A 252 10.70 12.77 -8.64
N ILE A 253 10.41 11.81 -7.76
CA ILE A 253 11.06 11.76 -6.44
C ILE A 253 12.55 11.45 -6.56
N THR A 254 12.95 10.67 -7.57
CA THR A 254 14.37 10.44 -7.86
C THR A 254 15.09 11.74 -8.27
N LEU A 255 14.44 12.62 -9.04
CA LEU A 255 15.00 13.92 -9.42
C LEU A 255 15.19 14.87 -8.23
N ILE A 256 14.26 14.84 -7.27
CA ILE A 256 14.32 15.68 -6.06
C ILE A 256 14.87 14.95 -4.83
N PHE A 257 15.51 13.79 -5.01
CA PHE A 257 15.81 12.85 -3.94
C PHE A 257 16.59 13.44 -2.75
N PRO A 258 17.65 14.28 -2.94
CA PRO A 258 18.38 14.87 -1.82
C PRO A 258 17.50 15.71 -0.90
N LEU A 259 16.62 16.54 -1.48
CA LEU A 259 15.67 17.36 -0.73
C LEU A 259 14.60 16.50 -0.06
N PHE A 260 14.12 15.47 -0.76
CA PHE A 260 13.12 14.56 -0.24
C PHE A 260 13.61 13.80 1.00
N ILE A 261 14.80 13.19 0.94
CA ILE A 261 15.34 12.42 2.07
C ILE A 261 15.66 13.31 3.28
N GLU A 262 16.16 14.52 3.06
CA GLU A 262 16.41 15.50 4.13
C GLU A 262 15.12 15.93 4.82
N PHE A 263 14.08 16.23 4.03
CA PHE A 263 12.76 16.59 4.54
C PHE A 263 12.15 15.44 5.36
N ILE A 264 12.16 14.21 4.84
CA ILE A 264 11.65 13.04 5.58
C ILE A 264 12.44 12.82 6.88
N SER A 265 13.76 12.97 6.83
CA SER A 265 14.62 12.77 7.99
C SER A 265 14.33 13.78 9.11
N SER A 266 14.07 15.04 8.76
CA SER A 266 13.80 16.13 9.71
C SER A 266 12.40 16.06 10.34
N MET A 267 11.40 15.51 9.65
CA MET A 267 10.03 15.36 10.17
C MET A 267 9.92 14.33 11.32
N SER A 268 10.79 13.33 11.35
CA SER A 268 10.70 12.23 12.32
C SER A 268 12.09 11.75 12.71
N PRO A 269 12.89 12.60 13.38
CA PRO A 269 14.26 12.27 13.74
C PRO A 269 14.30 11.00 14.61
N ASN A 270 15.27 10.14 14.35
CA ASN A 270 15.54 8.90 15.10
C ASN A 270 14.40 7.86 15.09
N ASN A 271 13.43 7.94 14.17
CA ASN A 271 12.39 6.93 14.04
C ASN A 271 12.22 6.48 12.58
N ILE A 272 13.01 5.49 12.17
CA ILE A 272 13.04 5.01 10.78
C ILE A 272 11.68 4.48 10.31
N GLY A 273 10.87 3.88 11.20
CA GLY A 273 9.53 3.43 10.85
C GLY A 273 8.60 4.60 10.50
N LYS A 274 8.62 5.69 11.29
CA LYS A 274 7.88 6.92 10.99
C LYS A 274 8.39 7.59 9.72
N GLN A 275 9.71 7.63 9.53
CA GLN A 275 10.31 8.18 8.31
C GLN A 275 9.85 7.44 7.06
N ILE A 276 9.83 6.10 7.06
CA ILE A 276 9.33 5.30 5.94
C ILE A 276 7.83 5.52 5.71
N ALA A 277 6.99 5.51 6.77
CA ALA A 277 5.56 5.75 6.63
C ALA A 277 5.25 7.16 6.09
N ASN A 278 6.00 8.17 6.54
CA ASN A 278 5.86 9.53 6.04
C ASN A 278 6.36 9.65 4.59
N ALA A 279 7.48 9.01 4.26
CA ALA A 279 7.95 8.92 2.88
C ALA A 279 6.89 8.29 1.98
N HIS A 280 6.19 7.25 2.44
CA HIS A 280 5.09 6.64 1.68
C HIS A 280 3.96 7.60 1.35
N THR A 281 3.47 8.30 2.37
CA THR A 281 2.37 9.28 2.23
C THR A 281 2.80 10.43 1.33
N ILE A 282 3.97 11.03 1.60
CA ILE A 282 4.44 12.21 0.86
C ILE A 282 4.78 11.83 -0.59
N PHE A 283 5.37 10.66 -0.83
CA PHE A 283 5.59 10.11 -2.17
C PHE A 283 4.28 10.09 -2.99
N ASN A 284 3.22 9.50 -2.43
CA ASN A 284 1.94 9.37 -3.14
C ASN A 284 1.21 10.71 -3.32
N VAL A 285 1.31 11.61 -2.34
CA VAL A 285 0.77 12.96 -2.45
C VAL A 285 1.50 13.78 -3.52
N LEU A 286 2.83 13.80 -3.51
CA LEU A 286 3.62 14.51 -4.52
C LEU A 286 3.43 13.92 -5.91
N SER A 287 3.38 12.59 -6.04
CA SER A 287 3.07 11.93 -7.32
C SER A 287 1.71 12.36 -7.86
N THR A 288 0.71 12.46 -7.00
CA THR A 288 -0.62 12.99 -7.35
C THR A 288 -0.55 14.45 -7.78
N MET A 289 0.13 15.31 -7.02
CA MET A 289 0.26 16.74 -7.34
C MET A 289 0.98 16.98 -8.67
N VAL A 290 2.01 16.20 -8.97
CA VAL A 290 2.75 16.30 -10.24
C VAL A 290 1.91 15.85 -11.42
N ILE A 291 1.03 14.86 -11.26
CA ILE A 291 0.19 14.35 -12.34
C ILE A 291 -0.98 15.28 -12.66
N ILE A 292 -1.56 15.98 -11.68
CA ILE A 292 -2.70 16.89 -11.87
C ILE A 292 -2.54 17.85 -13.06
N PRO A 293 -1.44 18.62 -13.22
CA PRO A 293 -1.30 19.54 -14.35
C PRO A 293 -1.14 18.86 -15.71
N PHE A 294 -0.70 17.59 -15.75
CA PHE A 294 -0.53 16.81 -16.98
C PHE A 294 -1.65 15.78 -17.19
N TYR A 295 -2.69 15.84 -16.36
CA TYR A 295 -3.72 14.81 -16.29
C TYR A 295 -4.39 14.57 -17.64
N ASP A 296 -4.89 15.63 -18.29
CA ASP A 296 -5.56 15.54 -19.57
C ASP A 296 -4.63 15.03 -20.69
N ILE A 297 -3.37 15.46 -20.67
CA ILE A 297 -2.35 15.04 -21.64
C ILE A 297 -2.06 13.55 -21.51
N ILE A 298 -1.93 13.05 -20.28
CA ILE A 298 -1.67 11.62 -20.01
C ILE A 298 -2.87 10.78 -20.44
N LEU A 299 -4.10 11.20 -20.13
CA LEU A 299 -5.30 10.48 -20.57
C LEU A 299 -5.38 10.42 -22.10
N GLN A 300 -5.15 11.55 -22.78
CA GLN A 300 -5.16 11.61 -24.24
C GLN A 300 -4.05 10.77 -24.87
N ALA A 301 -2.85 10.75 -24.28
CA ALA A 301 -1.76 9.89 -24.74
C ALA A 301 -2.14 8.41 -24.63
N ILE A 302 -2.78 8.00 -23.52
CA ILE A 302 -3.25 6.62 -23.34
C ILE A 302 -4.39 6.29 -24.32
N ASP A 303 -5.32 7.22 -24.55
CA ASP A 303 -6.38 7.06 -25.54
C ASP A 303 -5.82 6.90 -26.97
N ASN A 304 -4.76 7.62 -27.32
CA ASN A 304 -4.10 7.49 -28.62
C ASN A 304 -3.35 6.15 -28.79
N ILE A 305 -2.77 5.62 -27.71
CA ILE A 305 -2.08 4.31 -27.73
C ILE A 305 -3.10 3.16 -27.81
N LEU A 306 -4.26 3.31 -27.14
CA LEU A 306 -5.32 2.31 -27.11
C LEU A 306 -6.68 2.95 -27.48
N PRO A 307 -6.88 3.32 -28.75
CA PRO A 307 -8.13 3.95 -29.18
C PRO A 307 -9.32 3.03 -28.90
N GLU A 308 -10.49 3.63 -28.61
CA GLU A 308 -11.73 2.86 -28.52
C GLU A 308 -12.00 2.21 -29.90
N ASN A 309 -12.50 0.97 -29.91
CA ASN A 309 -13.00 0.41 -31.17
C ASN A 309 -14.26 1.21 -31.51
N SER A 310 -14.28 1.80 -32.71
CA SER A 310 -15.48 2.35 -33.36
C SER A 310 -16.58 1.30 -33.46
#